data_AF-Q0J9Z3-F1
#
_entry.id   AF-Q0J9Z3-F1
#
_cell.length_a   1.000
_cell.length_b   1.000
_cell.length_c   1.000
_cell.angle_alpha   90.00
_cell.angle_beta   90.00
_cell.angle_gamma   90.00
#
_symmetry.space_group_name_H-M   'P 1'
#
loop_
_entity.id
_entity.type
_entity.pdbx_description
1 polymer ?
#
loop_
_entity_poly.entity_id
_entity_poly.type
_entity_poly.pdbx_seq_one_letter_code
_entity_poly.pdbx_strand_id
1 'polypeptide(L)'
;MESINVARGASVTPRMALPCISNLQTLHYNLLLHRNRKTNGRKLRSVSCRASAGRGGGRGLDRRDVLLGIGAAAAMVATQGGGGALAAPIQAPDLGHCHEPVDLPDPDTAPEISCCPTYSAGTVAVDFTPPPASSPLRVRPAAHLVDIAYLTKYERAVSLMKKLPADDPRSFKQQWRVHCAYCDGAYDQVGFPGLEIQIHSCWFFFPWHRYGT
;
A
#
# COMPACT_ATOMS: atom_id res chain seq x y z
N MET A 1 33.44 -25.91 20.66
CA MET A 1 34.10 -25.19 21.76
C MET A 1 34.88 -24.05 21.15
N GLU A 2 34.38 -22.83 21.28
CA GLU A 2 35.17 -21.60 21.45
C GLU A 2 34.17 -20.48 21.65
N SER A 3 34.11 -20.02 22.89
CA SER A 3 33.20 -19.01 23.39
C SER A 3 34.01 -17.74 23.60
N ILE A 4 33.63 -16.64 22.97
CA ILE A 4 34.13 -15.32 23.35
C ILE A 4 32.91 -14.43 23.61
N ASN A 5 32.67 -14.22 24.91
CA ASN A 5 31.88 -13.11 25.44
C ASN A 5 32.69 -11.82 25.27
N VAL A 6 32.03 -10.67 25.04
CA VAL A 6 32.36 -9.39 25.71
C VAL A 6 31.21 -8.37 25.57
N ALA A 7 30.74 -7.98 26.75
CA ALA A 7 30.11 -6.75 27.28
C ALA A 7 29.45 -5.67 26.40
N ARG A 8 28.16 -5.43 26.76
CA ARG A 8 27.46 -4.18 27.12
C ARG A 8 28.15 -2.83 26.84
N GLY A 9 27.48 -1.97 26.05
CA GLY A 9 27.66 -0.52 26.08
C GLY A 9 26.64 0.25 25.23
N ALA A 10 26.00 1.23 25.87
CA ALA A 10 25.25 2.37 25.32
C ALA A 10 23.93 2.15 24.53
N SER A 11 22.83 2.49 25.19
CA SER A 11 21.50 2.70 24.61
C SER A 11 21.47 3.93 23.70
N VAL A 12 21.14 3.76 22.42
CA VAL A 12 20.75 4.84 21.52
C VAL A 12 19.24 4.71 21.26
N THR A 13 18.49 5.75 21.62
CA THR A 13 17.04 5.80 21.40
C THR A 13 16.72 5.90 19.91
N PRO A 14 15.85 5.05 19.35
CA PRO A 14 15.40 5.22 17.98
C PRO A 14 14.52 6.48 17.94
N ARG A 15 14.72 7.35 16.94
CA ARG A 15 13.76 8.40 16.62
C ARG A 15 12.49 7.72 16.12
N MET A 16 11.49 7.62 17.01
CA MET A 16 10.16 7.14 16.66
C MET A 16 9.57 8.05 15.59
N ALA A 17 9.41 7.53 14.38
CA ALA A 17 8.58 8.16 13.34
C ALA A 17 7.15 8.33 13.90
N LEU A 18 6.61 9.53 13.75
CA LEU A 18 5.26 9.88 14.22
C LEU A 18 4.22 8.92 13.60
N PRO A 19 3.28 8.38 14.40
CA PRO A 19 2.23 7.54 13.85
C PRO A 19 1.28 8.42 13.02
N CYS A 20 1.08 8.07 11.74
CA CYS A 20 -0.01 8.62 10.94
C CYS A 20 -1.34 8.18 11.56
N ILE A 21 -1.96 9.07 12.34
CA ILE A 21 -3.26 8.85 12.98
C ILE A 21 -4.34 8.85 11.89
N SER A 22 -4.64 7.67 11.34
CA SER A 22 -5.79 7.47 10.47
C SER A 22 -6.99 7.14 11.36
N ASN A 23 -7.92 8.09 11.51
CA ASN A 23 -9.21 7.83 12.15
C ASN A 23 -9.95 6.72 11.39
N LEU A 24 -9.97 5.50 11.95
CA LEU A 24 -10.83 4.43 11.47
C LEU A 24 -12.29 4.77 11.82
N GLN A 25 -13.03 5.32 10.85
CA GLN A 25 -14.48 5.24 10.89
C GLN A 25 -14.87 3.78 10.55
N THR A 26 -15.26 3.04 11.59
CA THR A 26 -15.89 1.73 11.48
C THR A 26 -17.18 1.81 10.66
N LEU A 27 -17.10 1.45 9.37
CA LEU A 27 -18.28 1.15 8.56
C LEU A 27 -18.61 -0.34 8.73
N HIS A 28 -19.62 -0.62 9.55
CA HIS A 28 -20.28 -1.92 9.63
C HIS A 28 -20.96 -2.22 8.28
N TYR A 29 -20.31 -3.04 7.45
CA TYR A 29 -20.97 -3.70 6.31
C TYR A 29 -21.59 -5.01 6.79
N ASN A 30 -22.90 -4.97 7.06
CA ASN A 30 -23.72 -6.19 7.16
C ASN A 30 -23.92 -6.76 5.75
N LEU A 31 -23.07 -7.70 5.35
CA LEU A 31 -23.28 -8.53 4.16
C LEU A 31 -24.17 -9.73 4.51
N LEU A 32 -25.48 -9.57 4.35
CA LEU A 32 -26.42 -10.69 4.32
C LEU A 32 -26.48 -11.27 2.90
N LEU A 33 -25.60 -12.24 2.65
CA LEU A 33 -25.71 -13.16 1.53
C LEU A 33 -26.62 -14.32 1.97
N HIS A 34 -27.88 -14.33 1.53
CA HIS A 34 -28.58 -15.59 1.34
C HIS A 34 -29.81 -15.50 0.40
N ARG A 35 -29.75 -16.39 -0.61
CA ARG A 35 -30.86 -17.25 -1.07
C ARG A 35 -31.78 -16.71 -2.18
N ASN A 36 -31.32 -16.94 -3.40
CA ASN A 36 -31.93 -17.78 -4.44
C ASN A 36 -33.47 -17.77 -4.60
N ARG A 37 -33.86 -17.45 -5.84
CA ARG A 37 -34.93 -18.05 -6.65
C ARG A 37 -36.31 -17.35 -6.70
N LYS A 38 -36.70 -17.14 -7.96
CA LYS A 38 -38.03 -16.92 -8.56
C LYS A 38 -38.44 -15.47 -8.83
N THR A 39 -38.30 -15.15 -10.11
CA THR A 39 -38.98 -14.16 -10.94
C THR A 39 -40.40 -13.81 -10.48
N ASN A 40 -40.63 -12.54 -10.12
CA ASN A 40 -41.87 -11.84 -10.47
C ASN A 40 -41.67 -10.33 -10.32
N GLY A 41 -42.09 -9.57 -11.34
CA GLY A 41 -41.82 -8.14 -11.49
C GLY A 41 -42.22 -7.31 -10.27
N ARG A 42 -41.27 -6.56 -9.73
CA ARG A 42 -41.52 -5.56 -8.68
C ARG A 42 -41.41 -4.15 -9.28
N LYS A 43 -42.55 -3.47 -9.23
CA LYS A 43 -42.76 -2.05 -9.58
C LYS A 43 -41.60 -1.17 -9.09
N LEU A 44 -41.09 -0.33 -9.99
CA LEU A 44 -40.28 0.84 -9.65
C LEU A 44 -41.04 1.68 -8.62
N ARG A 45 -40.51 1.80 -7.40
CA ARG A 45 -40.97 2.81 -6.44
C ARG A 45 -40.33 4.13 -6.84
N SER A 46 -41.07 4.99 -7.54
CA SER A 46 -40.66 6.37 -7.75
C SER A 46 -40.75 7.13 -6.42
N VAL A 47 -39.62 7.67 -5.97
CA VAL A 47 -39.61 8.66 -4.89
C VAL A 47 -39.95 10.00 -5.54
N SER A 48 -41.17 10.48 -5.34
CA SER A 48 -41.60 11.82 -5.78
C SER A 48 -41.27 12.83 -4.69
N CYS A 49 -40.30 13.71 -4.94
CA CYS A 49 -40.07 14.90 -4.12
C CYS A 49 -41.21 15.90 -4.36
N ARG A 50 -42.16 16.02 -3.43
CA ARG A 50 -43.15 17.10 -3.44
C ARG A 50 -42.64 18.21 -2.52
N ALA A 51 -42.08 19.27 -3.11
CA ALA A 51 -41.80 20.50 -2.38
C ALA A 51 -43.14 21.16 -2.02
N SER A 52 -43.60 20.98 -0.79
CA SER A 52 -44.72 21.78 -0.27
C SER A 52 -44.21 23.19 -0.02
N ALA A 53 -44.61 24.13 -0.87
CA ALA A 53 -44.53 25.56 -0.59
C ALA A 53 -45.46 25.87 0.60
N GLY A 54 -44.94 25.72 1.81
CA GLY A 54 -45.62 26.02 3.07
C GLY A 54 -45.58 27.52 3.34
N ARG A 55 -46.66 28.20 2.98
CA ARG A 55 -46.99 29.56 3.41
C ARG A 55 -47.32 29.53 4.91
N GLY A 56 -46.46 30.11 5.74
CA GLY A 56 -46.79 30.57 7.08
C GLY A 56 -46.56 29.59 8.25
N GLY A 57 -45.82 30.07 9.26
CA GLY A 57 -46.00 29.69 10.67
C GLY A 57 -45.15 28.53 11.21
N GLY A 58 -44.09 28.86 11.97
CA GLY A 58 -43.46 27.95 12.95
C GLY A 58 -42.28 27.12 12.43
N ARG A 59 -41.07 27.71 12.41
CA ARG A 59 -39.81 27.03 12.02
C ARG A 59 -39.37 26.02 13.10
N GLY A 60 -39.95 24.83 13.08
CA GLY A 60 -39.31 23.64 13.63
C GLY A 60 -38.31 23.13 12.59
N LEU A 61 -37.02 23.38 12.78
CA LEU A 61 -35.98 22.73 11.98
C LEU A 61 -35.84 21.29 12.50
N ASP A 62 -36.35 20.32 11.74
CA ASP A 62 -36.15 18.91 12.07
C ASP A 62 -34.65 18.58 11.93
N ARG A 63 -34.08 17.83 12.88
CA ARG A 63 -32.62 17.54 12.93
C ARG A 63 -32.12 16.84 11.65
N ARG A 64 -33.04 16.21 10.91
CA ARG A 64 -32.78 15.54 9.63
C ARG A 64 -32.56 16.53 8.48
N ASP A 65 -33.21 17.68 8.51
CA ASP A 65 -33.05 18.73 7.49
C ASP A 65 -31.71 19.47 7.66
N VAL A 66 -31.20 19.54 8.88
CA VAL A 66 -29.85 20.08 9.16
C VAL A 66 -28.78 19.17 8.56
N LEU A 67 -28.88 17.84 8.71
CA LEU A 67 -27.93 16.88 8.14
C LEU A 67 -27.95 16.86 6.60
N LEU A 68 -29.12 17.02 5.98
CA LEU A 68 -29.25 17.16 4.53
C LEU A 68 -28.75 18.52 4.02
N GLY A 69 -28.94 19.60 4.79
CA GLY A 69 -28.42 20.92 4.46
C GLY A 69 -26.89 21.02 4.54
N ILE A 70 -26.27 20.39 5.54
CA ILE A 70 -24.80 20.34 5.68
C ILE A 70 -24.19 19.41 4.62
N GLY A 71 -24.83 18.27 4.33
CA GLY A 71 -24.39 17.34 3.29
C GLY A 71 -24.47 17.94 1.87
N ALA A 72 -25.53 18.68 1.57
CA ALA A 72 -25.68 19.37 0.29
C ALA A 72 -24.72 20.57 0.15
N ALA A 73 -24.48 21.33 1.23
CA ALA A 73 -23.51 22.43 1.19
C ALA A 73 -22.07 21.92 1.00
N ALA A 74 -21.68 20.83 1.67
CA ALA A 74 -20.37 20.20 1.49
C ALA A 74 -20.19 19.64 0.07
N ALA A 75 -21.23 19.04 -0.50
CA ALA A 75 -21.23 18.57 -1.90
C ALA A 75 -21.17 19.72 -2.92
N MET A 76 -21.79 20.87 -2.62
CA MET A 76 -21.75 22.06 -3.48
C MET A 76 -20.40 22.79 -3.41
N VAL A 77 -19.73 22.80 -2.27
CA VAL A 77 -18.35 23.31 -2.14
C VAL A 77 -17.36 22.41 -2.90
N ALA A 78 -17.58 21.09 -2.90
CA ALA A 78 -16.77 20.13 -3.66
C ALA A 78 -17.00 20.17 -5.19
N THR A 79 -18.07 20.83 -5.67
CA THR A 79 -18.47 20.83 -7.09
C THR A 79 -18.48 22.19 -7.77
N GLN A 80 -18.47 23.31 -7.01
CA GLN A 80 -18.48 24.68 -7.58
C GLN A 80 -17.14 25.41 -7.53
N GLY A 81 -16.14 24.87 -6.85
CA GLY A 81 -14.73 25.23 -7.07
C GLY A 81 -14.06 24.07 -7.77
N GLY A 82 -13.35 24.31 -8.87
CA GLY A 82 -12.52 23.30 -9.55
C GLY A 82 -11.35 22.74 -8.72
N GLY A 83 -11.46 22.76 -7.38
CA GLY A 83 -10.56 22.11 -6.44
C GLY A 83 -11.04 20.68 -6.20
N GLY A 84 -10.66 19.76 -7.07
CA GLY A 84 -10.59 18.35 -6.68
C GLY A 84 -9.80 18.23 -5.38
N ALA A 85 -10.13 17.26 -4.53
CA ALA A 85 -9.36 17.02 -3.32
C ALA A 85 -7.86 16.95 -3.67
N LEU A 86 -7.10 17.95 -3.22
CA LEU A 86 -5.66 18.02 -3.45
C LEU A 86 -5.01 16.94 -2.58
N ALA A 87 -4.90 15.73 -3.13
CA ALA A 87 -4.12 14.67 -2.54
C ALA A 87 -2.68 14.76 -3.05
N ALA A 88 -1.72 14.63 -2.14
CA ALA A 88 -0.30 14.45 -2.47
C ALA A 88 0.09 13.00 -2.10
N PRO A 89 -0.32 11.99 -2.88
CA PRO A 89 0.06 10.61 -2.59
C PRO A 89 1.57 10.42 -2.74
N ILE A 90 2.15 9.54 -1.91
CA ILE A 90 3.53 9.10 -2.07
C ILE A 90 3.70 8.51 -3.47
N GLN A 91 4.61 9.09 -4.24
CA GLN A 91 4.94 8.63 -5.58
C GLN A 91 6.02 7.54 -5.52
N ALA A 92 6.09 6.72 -6.56
CA ALA A 92 7.26 5.86 -6.74
C ALA A 92 8.53 6.73 -6.83
N PRO A 93 9.65 6.32 -6.20
CA PRO A 93 10.89 7.07 -6.26
C PRO A 93 11.48 7.05 -7.67
N ASP A 94 12.36 8.01 -7.94
CA ASP A 94 13.25 7.90 -9.09
C ASP A 94 14.34 6.87 -8.77
N LEU A 95 14.31 5.74 -9.49
CA LEU A 95 15.24 4.63 -9.29
C LEU A 95 16.71 5.02 -9.55
N GLY A 96 16.95 6.09 -10.32
CA GLY A 96 18.29 6.65 -10.52
C GLY A 96 18.82 7.45 -9.32
N HIS A 97 17.95 7.86 -8.40
CA HIS A 97 18.27 8.63 -7.20
C HIS A 97 18.17 7.74 -5.95
N CYS A 98 18.88 6.62 -5.96
CA CYS A 98 19.06 5.79 -4.79
C CYS A 98 20.33 6.20 -4.04
N HIS A 99 20.25 6.28 -2.71
CA HIS A 99 21.38 6.59 -1.85
C HIS A 99 21.62 5.49 -0.81
N GLU A 100 22.73 5.59 -0.09
CA GLU A 100 22.99 4.69 1.03
C GLU A 100 21.85 4.79 2.07
N PRO A 101 21.39 3.64 2.58
CA PRO A 101 20.28 3.58 3.52
C PRO A 101 20.63 4.29 4.83
N VAL A 102 19.69 5.07 5.35
CA VAL A 102 19.87 5.85 6.59
C VAL A 102 19.43 5.10 7.85
N ASP A 103 18.60 4.06 7.69
CA ASP A 103 17.98 3.31 8.79
C ASP A 103 18.66 1.95 9.06
N LEU A 104 19.94 1.79 8.71
CA LEU A 104 20.68 0.56 9.01
C LEU A 104 21.16 0.48 10.48
N PRO A 105 21.28 -0.73 11.05
CA PRO A 105 21.98 -0.91 12.31
C PRO A 105 23.44 -0.47 12.18
N ASP A 106 24.01 -0.04 13.31
CA ASP A 106 25.33 0.59 13.44
C ASP A 106 26.37 0.06 12.43
N PRO A 107 26.97 0.93 11.58
CA PRO A 107 27.92 0.53 10.54
C PRO A 107 29.14 -0.23 11.09
N ASP A 108 29.42 -0.12 12.39
CA ASP A 108 30.51 -0.87 13.03
C ASP A 108 30.18 -2.37 13.22
N THR A 109 28.91 -2.76 13.08
CA THR A 109 28.44 -4.15 13.28
C THR A 109 27.86 -4.81 12.03
N ALA A 110 27.50 -4.04 11.00
CA ALA A 110 26.99 -4.56 9.75
C ALA A 110 28.02 -4.35 8.62
N PRO A 111 28.23 -5.34 7.72
CA PRO A 111 28.99 -5.08 6.51
C PRO A 111 28.36 -3.91 5.74
N GLU A 112 29.14 -3.22 4.90
CA GLU A 112 28.62 -2.17 4.02
C GLU A 112 27.55 -2.78 3.08
N ILE A 113 26.28 -2.54 3.39
CA ILE A 113 25.13 -3.08 2.65
C ILE A 113 24.66 -2.02 1.66
N SER A 114 25.12 -2.13 0.42
CA SER A 114 24.56 -1.32 -0.67
C SER A 114 23.18 -1.84 -1.09
N CYS A 115 22.16 -1.07 -0.73
CA CYS A 115 20.74 -1.40 -0.96
C CYS A 115 20.23 -1.00 -2.33
N CYS A 116 20.97 -0.19 -3.07
CA CYS A 116 20.54 0.28 -4.38
C CYS A 116 20.49 -0.86 -5.40
N PRO A 117 19.31 -1.15 -5.99
CA PRO A 117 19.23 -2.05 -7.13
C PRO A 117 20.04 -1.48 -8.29
N THR A 118 20.73 -2.35 -9.03
CA THR A 118 21.24 -2.00 -10.37
C THR A 118 20.12 -1.37 -11.21
N TYR A 119 20.39 -0.17 -11.72
CA TYR A 119 19.53 0.60 -12.60
C TYR A 119 20.29 0.93 -13.89
N SER A 120 19.62 0.83 -15.04
CA SER A 120 20.18 1.24 -16.33
C SER A 120 19.62 2.60 -16.71
N ALA A 121 20.48 3.58 -16.96
CA ALA A 121 20.06 4.89 -17.44
C ALA A 121 19.20 4.76 -18.70
N GLY A 122 18.06 5.45 -18.73
CA GLY A 122 17.08 5.35 -19.81
C GLY A 122 16.04 4.23 -19.64
N THR A 123 16.06 3.49 -18.52
CA THR A 123 14.95 2.59 -18.18
C THR A 123 13.67 3.40 -17.98
N VAL A 124 12.68 3.18 -18.83
CA VAL A 124 11.38 3.86 -18.79
C VAL A 124 10.41 3.03 -17.96
N ALA A 125 9.83 3.64 -16.92
CA ALA A 125 8.72 3.03 -16.18
C ALA A 125 7.49 2.94 -17.11
N VAL A 126 6.85 1.78 -17.13
CA VAL A 126 5.63 1.54 -17.92
C VAL A 126 4.44 1.32 -16.99
N ASP A 127 3.27 1.76 -17.42
CA ASP A 127 2.05 1.55 -16.65
C ASP A 127 1.72 0.05 -16.53
N PHE A 128 1.35 -0.35 -15.32
CA PHE A 128 0.95 -1.73 -15.05
C PHE A 128 -0.30 -2.09 -15.84
N THR A 129 -0.23 -3.19 -16.59
CA THR A 129 -1.40 -3.81 -17.23
C THR A 129 -1.76 -5.10 -16.49
N PRO A 130 -3.00 -5.26 -15.99
CA PRO A 130 -3.43 -6.50 -15.38
C PRO A 130 -3.26 -7.71 -16.32
N PRO A 131 -2.95 -8.91 -15.79
CA PRO A 131 -2.88 -10.10 -16.62
C PRO A 131 -4.24 -10.37 -17.29
N PRO A 132 -4.26 -10.98 -18.49
CA PRO A 132 -5.50 -11.33 -19.16
C PRO A 132 -6.41 -12.18 -18.28
N ALA A 133 -7.73 -11.98 -18.37
CA ALA A 133 -8.71 -12.74 -17.58
C ALA A 133 -8.67 -14.26 -17.85
N SER A 134 -8.07 -14.68 -18.98
CA SER A 134 -7.83 -16.08 -19.33
C SER A 134 -6.63 -16.72 -18.60
N SER A 135 -5.85 -15.93 -17.86
CA SER A 135 -4.68 -16.44 -17.15
C SER A 135 -5.10 -17.39 -16.03
N PRO A 136 -4.44 -18.54 -15.85
CA PRO A 136 -4.79 -19.47 -14.78
C PRO A 136 -4.55 -18.81 -13.42
N LEU A 137 -5.49 -19.02 -12.49
CA LEU A 137 -5.35 -18.56 -11.11
C LEU A 137 -4.16 -19.28 -10.46
N ARG A 138 -3.17 -18.51 -10.00
CA ARG A 138 -2.03 -19.05 -9.24
C ARG A 138 -2.44 -19.24 -7.79
N VAL A 139 -2.49 -20.49 -7.32
CA VAL A 139 -2.81 -20.81 -5.92
C VAL A 139 -1.51 -20.97 -5.14
N ARG A 140 -1.36 -20.23 -4.03
CA ARG A 140 -0.26 -20.39 -3.08
C ARG A 140 -0.69 -21.38 -1.99
N PRO A 141 -0.20 -22.63 -1.98
CA PRO A 141 -0.52 -23.60 -0.92
C PRO A 141 0.14 -23.22 0.41
N ALA A 142 -0.39 -23.74 1.52
CA ALA A 142 0.29 -23.67 2.79
C ALA A 142 1.62 -24.45 2.72
N ALA A 143 2.72 -23.87 3.21
CA ALA A 143 4.06 -24.41 3.03
C ALA A 143 4.24 -25.85 3.56
N HIS A 144 3.51 -26.23 4.61
CA HIS A 144 3.56 -27.57 5.20
C HIS A 144 2.68 -28.61 4.49
N LEU A 145 1.88 -28.21 3.48
CA LEU A 145 0.98 -29.08 2.72
C LEU A 145 1.38 -29.20 1.23
N VAL A 146 2.57 -28.70 0.86
CA VAL A 146 3.02 -28.74 -0.53
C VAL A 146 3.35 -30.16 -0.95
N ASP A 147 3.01 -30.52 -2.19
CA ASP A 147 3.43 -31.78 -2.78
C ASP A 147 4.89 -31.71 -3.28
N ILE A 148 5.44 -32.88 -3.60
CA ILE A 148 6.83 -33.02 -4.09
C ILE A 148 7.01 -32.25 -5.41
N ALA A 149 6.00 -32.17 -6.27
CA ALA A 149 6.10 -31.48 -7.55
C ALA A 149 6.22 -29.97 -7.37
N TYR A 150 5.42 -29.38 -6.47
CA TYR A 150 5.49 -27.98 -6.08
C TYR A 150 6.84 -27.66 -5.45
N LEU A 151 7.29 -28.49 -4.50
CA LEU A 151 8.58 -28.31 -3.83
C LEU A 151 9.74 -28.34 -4.83
N THR A 152 9.78 -29.36 -5.71
CA THR A 152 10.79 -29.49 -6.77
C THR A 152 10.78 -28.27 -7.70
N LYS A 153 9.60 -27.78 -8.08
CA LYS A 153 9.46 -26.59 -8.92
C LYS A 153 9.98 -25.34 -8.21
N TYR A 154 9.65 -25.17 -6.93
CA TYR A 154 10.08 -24.02 -6.12
C TYR A 154 11.60 -24.01 -5.91
N GLU A 155 12.19 -25.14 -5.50
CA GLU A 155 13.63 -25.30 -5.34
C GLU A 155 14.39 -25.02 -6.64
N ARG A 156 13.88 -25.54 -7.76
CA ARG A 156 14.44 -25.25 -9.08
C ARG A 156 14.38 -23.75 -9.41
N ALA A 157 13.24 -23.09 -9.14
CA ALA A 157 13.09 -21.66 -9.39
C ALA A 157 14.08 -20.82 -8.56
N VAL A 158 14.21 -21.11 -7.26
CA VAL A 158 15.17 -20.43 -6.37
C VAL A 158 16.62 -20.72 -6.80
N SER A 159 16.94 -21.95 -7.21
CA SER A 159 18.26 -22.31 -7.73
C SER A 159 18.61 -21.50 -8.98
N LEU A 160 17.66 -21.34 -9.91
CA LEU A 160 17.86 -20.53 -11.12
C LEU A 160 18.02 -19.05 -10.78
N MET A 161 17.21 -18.51 -9.86
CA MET A 161 17.29 -17.12 -9.40
C MET A 161 18.65 -16.80 -8.76
N LYS A 162 19.21 -17.73 -7.98
CA LYS A 162 20.54 -17.60 -7.35
C LYS A 162 21.71 -17.72 -8.33
N LYS A 163 21.50 -18.34 -9.50
CA LYS A 163 22.51 -18.49 -10.57
C LYS A 163 22.56 -17.29 -11.52
N LEU A 164 21.58 -16.39 -11.47
CA LEU A 164 21.60 -15.17 -12.28
C LEU A 164 22.77 -14.26 -11.84
N PRO A 165 23.33 -13.48 -12.77
CA PRO A 165 24.31 -12.45 -12.46
C PRO A 165 23.78 -11.49 -11.37
N ALA A 166 24.68 -11.01 -10.52
CA ALA A 166 24.33 -10.17 -9.36
C ALA A 166 23.64 -8.85 -9.72
N ASP A 167 23.80 -8.40 -10.97
CA ASP A 167 23.26 -7.20 -11.58
C ASP A 167 21.96 -7.44 -12.38
N ASP A 168 21.60 -8.70 -12.67
CA ASP A 168 20.30 -9.02 -13.28
C ASP A 168 19.19 -8.63 -12.29
N PRO A 169 18.22 -7.77 -12.66
CA PRO A 169 17.17 -7.27 -11.76
C PRO A 169 16.29 -8.39 -11.16
N ARG A 170 16.32 -9.60 -11.72
CA ARG A 170 15.60 -10.78 -11.24
C ARG A 170 16.45 -11.67 -10.34
N SER A 171 17.73 -11.38 -10.19
CA SER A 171 18.65 -12.19 -9.39
C SER A 171 18.27 -12.18 -7.92
N PHE A 172 18.70 -13.21 -7.20
CA PHE A 172 18.47 -13.30 -5.76
C PHE A 172 19.03 -12.08 -5.02
N LYS A 173 20.14 -11.50 -5.48
CA LYS A 173 20.74 -10.30 -4.90
C LYS A 173 19.87 -9.05 -5.12
N GLN A 174 19.32 -8.90 -6.30
CA GLN A 174 18.49 -7.73 -6.63
C GLN A 174 17.12 -7.79 -5.95
N GLN A 175 16.56 -8.99 -5.75
CA GLN A 175 15.27 -9.15 -5.05
C GLN A 175 15.32 -8.67 -3.58
N TRP A 176 16.37 -8.96 -2.82
CA TRP A 176 16.47 -8.43 -1.44
C TRP A 176 16.79 -6.94 -1.40
N ARG A 177 17.53 -6.41 -2.38
CA ARG A 177 17.82 -4.97 -2.51
C ARG A 177 16.55 -4.14 -2.69
N VAL A 178 15.55 -4.66 -3.40
CA VAL A 178 14.23 -4.01 -3.48
C VAL A 178 13.63 -3.82 -2.10
N HIS A 179 13.66 -4.84 -1.24
CA HIS A 179 13.20 -4.69 0.13
C HIS A 179 14.04 -3.68 0.90
N CYS A 180 15.37 -3.81 0.91
CA CYS A 180 16.20 -2.86 1.66
C CYS A 180 15.95 -1.40 1.23
N ALA A 181 15.93 -1.12 -0.07
CA ALA A 181 15.84 0.25 -0.56
C ALA A 181 14.55 0.99 -0.16
N TYR A 182 13.41 0.29 -0.13
CA TYR A 182 12.11 0.87 0.25
C TYR A 182 11.85 0.87 1.77
N CYS A 183 12.65 0.13 2.53
CA CYS A 183 12.41 -0.12 3.95
C CYS A 183 13.43 0.56 4.85
N ASP A 184 14.63 0.83 4.35
CA ASP A 184 15.75 1.34 5.13
C ASP A 184 16.19 2.76 4.67
N GLY A 185 15.28 3.47 3.99
CA GLY A 185 15.46 4.88 3.61
C GLY A 185 16.53 5.11 2.56
N ALA A 186 16.54 4.33 1.47
CA ALA A 186 17.45 4.55 0.33
C ALA A 186 16.86 5.47 -0.75
N TYR A 187 15.60 5.88 -0.59
CA TYR A 187 14.88 6.73 -1.53
C TYR A 187 14.20 7.89 -0.82
N ASP A 188 14.32 9.08 -1.39
CA ASP A 188 13.53 10.25 -1.02
C ASP A 188 12.18 10.28 -1.75
N GLN A 189 11.21 10.96 -1.16
CA GLN A 189 9.93 11.26 -1.79
C GLN A 189 10.12 12.32 -2.89
N VAL A 190 9.53 12.06 -4.07
CA VAL A 190 9.58 12.99 -5.20
C VAL A 190 8.96 14.34 -4.80
N GLY A 191 9.77 15.40 -4.87
CA GLY A 191 9.37 16.76 -4.47
C GLY A 191 9.62 17.10 -3.00
N PHE A 192 10.10 16.15 -2.19
CA PHE A 192 10.42 16.32 -0.77
C PHE A 192 11.81 15.73 -0.46
N PRO A 193 12.90 16.36 -0.91
CA PRO A 193 14.25 15.87 -0.66
C PRO A 193 14.56 15.82 0.85
N GLY A 194 15.26 14.77 1.29
CA GLY A 194 15.53 14.49 2.71
C GLY A 194 14.32 13.97 3.50
N LEU A 195 13.22 13.64 2.83
CA LEU A 195 12.09 12.94 3.42
C LEU A 195 12.00 11.55 2.80
N GLU A 196 12.44 10.53 3.53
CA GLU A 196 12.54 9.18 2.97
C GLU A 196 11.16 8.55 2.69
N ILE A 197 11.16 7.59 1.78
CA ILE A 197 10.08 6.63 1.63
C ILE A 197 10.25 5.55 2.69
N GLN A 198 9.21 5.36 3.51
CA GLN A 198 9.12 4.26 4.47
C GLN A 198 7.79 3.51 4.25
N ILE A 199 7.88 2.24 3.88
CA ILE A 199 6.71 1.38 3.61
C ILE A 199 6.25 0.62 4.86
N HIS A 200 7.09 0.54 5.89
CA HIS A 200 6.74 -0.01 7.19
C HIS A 200 5.97 0.98 8.05
N SER A 201 5.29 0.45 9.08
CA SER A 201 4.60 1.25 10.11
C SER A 201 3.53 2.21 9.60
N CYS A 202 3.03 2.00 8.37
CA CYS A 202 1.96 2.79 7.77
C CYS A 202 1.05 1.92 6.90
N TRP A 203 0.02 2.54 6.33
CA TRP A 203 -0.96 1.87 5.46
C TRP A 203 -0.39 1.31 4.14
N PHE A 204 0.86 1.66 3.77
CA PHE A 204 1.52 1.16 2.56
C PHE A 204 2.06 -0.25 2.73
N PHE A 205 2.18 -0.74 3.97
CA PHE A 205 2.70 -2.07 4.27
C PHE A 205 2.05 -3.16 3.41
N PHE A 206 0.72 -3.27 3.44
CA PHE A 206 0.01 -4.32 2.69
C PHE A 206 0.04 -4.15 1.17
N PRO A 207 -0.26 -2.98 0.59
CA PRO A 207 -0.21 -2.83 -0.86
C PRO A 207 1.21 -2.97 -1.41
N TRP A 208 2.24 -2.45 -0.72
CA TRP A 208 3.63 -2.59 -1.17
C TRP A 208 4.05 -4.07 -1.19
N HIS A 209 3.84 -4.81 -0.09
CA HIS A 209 4.22 -6.24 -0.03
C HIS A 209 3.40 -7.12 -1.00
N ARG A 210 2.19 -6.69 -1.40
CA ARG A 210 1.41 -7.40 -2.43
C ARG A 210 2.05 -7.34 -3.82
N TYR A 211 2.72 -6.24 -4.15
CA TYR A 211 3.34 -6.02 -5.47
C TYR A 211 4.86 -6.20 -5.48
N GLY A 212 5.54 -5.98 -4.35
CA GLY A 212 6.99 -5.95 -4.20
C GLY A 212 7.64 -7.23 -3.66
N THR A 213 6.86 -8.29 -3.40
CA THR A 213 7.36 -9.62 -2.99
C THR A 213 6.65 -10.74 -3.75
#